data_AF-A0A3D1JAM1-F1
#
_entry.id   AF-A0A3D1JAM1-F1
#
_cell.length_a   1.000
_cell.length_b   1.000
_cell.length_c   1.000
_cell.angle_alpha   90.00
_cell.angle_beta   90.00
_cell.angle_gamma   90.00
#
_symmetry.space_group_name_H-M   'P 1'
#
loop_
_entity.id
_entity.type
_entity.pdbx_description
1 polymer ?
#
loop_
_entity_poly.entity_id
_entity_poly.type
_entity_poly.pdbx_seq_one_letter_code
_entity_poly.pdbx_strand_id
1 'polypeptide(L)'
;MTESNETIHCIGCGALIQTTTPNELGYTPQSALEKGLAFGEVYCQRCFRLRHYNEIQDVALTDDDFLRLLNEIGQKDALIVNVVDIFDFNGSLIPGLHRFVGDNPVLLVGNKVDILPKSLKKSKMKQWMKERAHEAGLRPVDVLLTSAKKAGEMEDLLTMIEKYREGRDVYVVGVTNVGKSTLINQIIKQTAGVQELITTSRFPGTTLDKIEIPLDDGHFLIDTPGIIHRHQMAHYLGKQDLKIAAPMKEIKPKVYQLNPEQTLFLGGLARFDFVQGERSSFVAYVANDVEIHRTKLEKADAFYQKHVGGLLQPPRQDEVEAFPELVRFEFSIKDKTDIVFAGLGWITVTKPCVIAGWAPKGVDIIRRKALV
;
A
#
# COMPACT_ATOMS: atom_id res chain seq x y z
N MET A 1 -7.52 -49.02 -15.00
CA MET A 1 -8.42 -47.94 -15.44
C MET A 1 -7.77 -46.65 -14.98
N THR A 2 -7.21 -45.89 -15.92
CA THR A 2 -6.52 -44.64 -15.65
C THR A 2 -7.57 -43.57 -15.38
N GLU A 3 -7.73 -43.16 -14.13
CA GLU A 3 -8.47 -41.95 -13.78
C GLU A 3 -7.72 -40.77 -14.39
N SER A 4 -8.27 -40.24 -15.48
CA SER A 4 -7.92 -38.96 -16.03
C SER A 4 -8.27 -37.90 -14.99
N ASN A 5 -7.27 -37.44 -14.23
CA ASN A 5 -7.34 -36.17 -13.51
C ASN A 5 -7.46 -35.06 -14.56
N GLU A 6 -8.69 -34.82 -15.04
CA GLU A 6 -8.99 -33.63 -15.82
C GLU A 6 -8.63 -32.43 -14.95
N THR A 7 -7.60 -31.73 -15.38
CA THR A 7 -7.14 -30.52 -14.72
C THR A 7 -8.15 -29.43 -15.05
N ILE A 8 -9.01 -29.10 -14.08
CA ILE A 8 -10.05 -28.11 -14.25
C ILE A 8 -9.42 -26.72 -14.14
N HIS A 9 -9.66 -25.89 -15.15
CA HIS A 9 -9.19 -24.51 -15.18
C HIS A 9 -10.33 -23.54 -14.92
N CYS A 10 -10.04 -22.46 -14.20
CA CYS A 10 -10.97 -21.37 -13.99
C CYS A 10 -11.31 -20.70 -15.34
N ILE A 11 -12.59 -20.57 -15.68
CA ILE A 11 -13.02 -19.90 -16.93
C ILE A 11 -12.64 -18.41 -16.93
N GLY A 12 -12.65 -17.79 -15.75
CA GLY A 12 -12.22 -16.40 -15.58
C GLY A 12 -10.73 -16.21 -15.88
N CYS A 13 -9.84 -16.69 -15.03
CA CYS A 13 -8.40 -16.38 -15.09
C CYS A 13 -7.52 -17.49 -15.68
N GLY A 14 -8.10 -18.62 -16.05
CA GLY A 14 -7.38 -19.81 -16.50
C GLY A 14 -6.61 -20.54 -15.40
N ALA A 15 -6.57 -20.08 -14.14
CA ALA A 15 -5.87 -20.75 -13.02
C ALA A 15 -6.29 -22.22 -12.86
N LEU A 16 -5.35 -23.10 -12.51
CA LEU A 16 -5.66 -24.49 -12.16
C LEU A 16 -6.48 -24.49 -10.87
N ILE A 17 -7.66 -25.09 -10.89
CA ILE A 17 -8.55 -25.10 -9.74
C ILE A 17 -8.01 -26.01 -8.66
N GLN A 18 -8.02 -25.50 -7.43
CA GLN A 18 -7.69 -26.25 -6.22
C GLN A 18 -8.67 -25.89 -5.10
N THR A 19 -8.84 -26.79 -4.12
CA THR A 19 -9.82 -26.63 -3.03
C THR A 19 -9.18 -26.70 -1.65
N THR A 20 -7.84 -26.70 -1.57
CA THR A 20 -7.06 -27.01 -0.36
C THR A 20 -6.40 -25.79 0.29
N THR A 21 -5.95 -24.80 -0.50
CA THR A 21 -5.19 -23.63 -0.02
C THR A 21 -5.95 -22.32 -0.27
N PRO A 22 -6.74 -21.80 0.71
CA PRO A 22 -7.62 -20.65 0.52
C PRO A 22 -6.98 -19.34 0.03
N ASN A 23 -5.68 -19.16 0.31
CA ASN A 23 -4.95 -17.93 -0.02
C ASN A 23 -4.11 -18.06 -1.30
N GLU A 24 -4.18 -19.19 -2.00
CA GLU A 24 -3.42 -19.41 -3.23
C GLU A 24 -4.29 -19.29 -4.48
N LEU A 25 -3.62 -19.09 -5.61
CA LEU A 25 -4.27 -18.98 -6.92
C LEU A 25 -5.10 -20.23 -7.24
N GLY A 26 -6.22 -20.03 -7.91
CA GLY A 26 -7.12 -21.12 -8.30
C GLY A 26 -7.97 -21.70 -7.17
N TYR A 27 -7.85 -21.19 -5.94
CA TYR A 27 -8.70 -21.65 -4.83
C TYR A 27 -10.18 -21.48 -5.16
N THR A 28 -10.97 -22.52 -4.95
CA THR A 28 -12.43 -22.44 -4.88
C THR A 28 -12.94 -23.40 -3.80
N PRO A 29 -13.95 -23.04 -3.00
CA PRO A 29 -14.53 -23.98 -2.04
C PRO A 29 -15.09 -25.22 -2.75
N GLN A 30 -14.96 -26.41 -2.15
CA GLN A 30 -15.44 -27.67 -2.73
C GLN A 30 -16.92 -27.59 -3.17
N SER A 31 -17.77 -26.96 -2.35
CA SER A 31 -19.20 -26.76 -2.66
C SER A 31 -19.45 -25.83 -3.86
N ALA A 32 -18.53 -24.90 -4.15
CA ALA A 32 -18.58 -24.05 -5.33
C ALA A 32 -18.07 -24.78 -6.57
N LEU A 33 -17.06 -25.66 -6.42
CA LEU A 33 -16.55 -26.51 -7.51
C LEU A 33 -17.62 -27.48 -8.01
N GLU A 34 -18.29 -28.19 -7.10
CA GLU A 34 -19.34 -29.16 -7.45
C GLU A 34 -20.51 -28.49 -8.19
N LYS A 35 -20.92 -27.30 -7.74
CA LYS A 35 -21.92 -26.49 -8.45
C LYS A 35 -21.40 -26.03 -9.81
N GLY A 36 -20.19 -25.50 -9.88
CA GLY A 36 -19.60 -25.02 -11.13
C GLY A 36 -19.48 -26.14 -12.17
N LEU A 37 -19.12 -27.36 -11.76
CA LEU A 37 -19.07 -28.54 -12.62
C LEU A 37 -20.45 -28.95 -13.13
N ALA A 38 -21.50 -28.84 -12.31
CA ALA A 38 -22.87 -29.13 -12.72
C ALA A 38 -23.42 -28.15 -13.77
N PHE A 39 -23.00 -26.88 -13.72
CA PHE A 39 -23.44 -25.84 -14.65
C PHE A 39 -22.45 -25.59 -15.80
N GLY A 40 -21.30 -26.28 -15.83
CA GLY A 40 -20.23 -26.06 -16.81
C GLY A 40 -19.48 -24.74 -16.62
N GLU A 41 -19.68 -24.06 -15.50
CA GLU A 41 -19.08 -22.76 -15.18
C GLU A 41 -18.28 -22.80 -13.88
N VAL A 42 -16.98 -23.11 -13.98
CA VAL A 42 -16.09 -23.13 -12.82
C VAL A 42 -15.27 -21.85 -12.74
N TYR A 43 -15.48 -21.09 -11.67
CA TYR A 43 -14.66 -19.94 -11.30
C TYR A 43 -13.87 -20.22 -10.02
N CYS A 44 -12.63 -19.72 -9.96
CA CYS A 44 -11.93 -19.59 -8.69
C CYS A 44 -12.61 -18.51 -7.82
N GLN A 45 -12.37 -18.55 -6.52
CA GLN A 45 -12.91 -17.62 -5.55
C GLN A 45 -12.63 -16.16 -5.94
N ARG A 46 -11.44 -15.87 -6.48
CA ARG A 46 -11.08 -14.52 -6.97
C ARG A 46 -11.99 -14.06 -8.12
N CYS A 47 -12.10 -14.84 -9.20
CA CYS A 47 -12.95 -14.50 -10.34
C CYS A 47 -14.44 -14.45 -9.96
N PHE A 48 -14.88 -15.36 -9.10
CA PHE A 48 -16.25 -15.37 -8.60
C PHE A 48 -16.58 -14.08 -7.82
N ARG A 49 -15.70 -13.69 -6.89
CA ARG A 49 -15.90 -12.47 -6.09
C ARG A 49 -15.75 -11.20 -6.92
N LEU A 50 -14.87 -11.19 -7.91
CA LEU A 50 -14.77 -10.08 -8.85
C LEU A 50 -16.09 -9.89 -9.60
N ARG A 51 -16.66 -10.96 -10.17
CA ARG A 51 -17.91 -10.87 -10.95
C ARG A 51 -19.14 -10.54 -10.11
N HIS A 52 -19.29 -11.14 -8.94
CA HIS A 52 -20.53 -11.01 -8.16
C HIS A 52 -20.48 -9.87 -7.15
N TYR A 53 -19.29 -9.52 -6.65
CA TYR A 53 -19.12 -8.55 -5.58
C TYR A 53 -18.23 -7.36 -5.96
N ASN A 54 -17.68 -7.33 -7.19
CA ASN A 54 -16.65 -6.35 -7.59
C ASN A 54 -15.50 -6.29 -6.57
N GLU A 55 -15.09 -7.44 -6.04
CA GLU A 55 -14.07 -7.53 -4.99
C GLU A 55 -12.79 -8.16 -5.57
N ILE A 56 -11.70 -7.38 -5.60
CA ILE A 56 -10.38 -7.82 -6.06
C ILE A 56 -9.62 -8.40 -4.85
N GLN A 57 -9.14 -9.64 -4.99
CA GLN A 57 -8.28 -10.27 -3.99
C GLN A 57 -6.79 -10.09 -4.33
N ASP A 58 -5.97 -9.87 -3.32
CA ASP A 58 -4.51 -9.71 -3.45
C ASP A 58 -3.81 -11.07 -3.59
N VAL A 59 -2.80 -11.12 -4.47
CA VAL A 59 -1.93 -12.29 -4.66
C VAL A 59 -0.55 -11.93 -4.18
N ALA A 60 0.08 -12.83 -3.41
CA ALA A 60 1.46 -12.64 -2.98
C ALA A 60 2.41 -12.82 -4.18
N LEU A 61 3.17 -11.78 -4.50
CA LEU A 61 4.15 -11.74 -5.58
C LEU A 61 5.57 -11.91 -5.06
N THR A 62 6.43 -12.57 -5.84
CA THR A 62 7.89 -12.51 -5.65
C THR A 62 8.47 -11.27 -6.36
N ASP A 63 9.67 -10.84 -5.94
CA ASP A 63 10.34 -9.69 -6.54
C ASP A 63 10.70 -9.96 -8.03
N ASP A 64 11.05 -11.20 -8.38
CA ASP A 64 11.41 -11.59 -9.74
C ASP A 64 10.20 -11.58 -10.70
N ASP A 65 9.05 -12.09 -10.25
CA ASP A 65 7.81 -12.06 -11.03
C ASP A 65 7.38 -10.61 -11.29
N PHE A 66 7.60 -9.74 -10.32
CA PHE A 66 7.33 -8.32 -10.46
C PHE A 66 8.25 -7.62 -11.47
N LEU A 67 9.55 -7.91 -11.44
CA LEU A 67 10.49 -7.34 -12.41
C LEU A 67 10.14 -7.77 -13.84
N ARG A 68 9.71 -9.02 -14.04
CA ARG A 68 9.24 -9.49 -15.35
C ARG A 68 8.00 -8.73 -15.80
N LEU A 69 7.03 -8.56 -14.89
CA LEU A 69 5.80 -7.81 -15.14
C LEU A 69 6.11 -6.37 -15.56
N LEU A 70 6.96 -5.65 -14.81
CA LEU A 70 7.31 -4.27 -15.16
C LEU A 70 8.04 -4.17 -16.50
N ASN A 71 8.96 -5.09 -16.79
CA ASN A 71 9.67 -5.11 -18.08
C ASN A 71 8.71 -5.37 -19.25
N GLU A 72 7.71 -6.23 -19.07
CA GLU A 72 6.69 -6.45 -20.09
C GLU A 72 5.87 -5.19 -20.34
N ILE A 73 5.44 -4.52 -19.27
CA ILE A 73 4.71 -3.25 -19.34
C ILE A 73 5.57 -2.19 -20.06
N GLY A 74 6.88 -2.13 -19.78
CA GLY A 74 7.80 -1.19 -20.43
C GLY A 74 7.99 -1.40 -21.93
N GLN A 75 7.68 -2.57 -22.46
CA GLN A 75 7.72 -2.86 -23.90
C GLN A 75 6.43 -2.47 -24.63
N LYS A 76 5.38 -2.10 -23.90
CA LYS A 76 4.13 -1.59 -24.46
C LYS A 76 4.22 -0.07 -24.65
N ASP A 77 3.39 0.46 -25.53
CA ASP A 77 3.11 1.90 -25.61
C ASP A 77 1.83 2.19 -24.83
N ALA A 78 1.99 2.69 -23.60
CA ALA A 78 0.92 2.79 -22.62
C ALA A 78 1.13 3.94 -21.63
N LEU A 79 0.05 4.40 -20.99
CA LEU A 79 0.14 5.26 -19.82
C LEU A 79 0.31 4.42 -18.56
N ILE A 80 1.31 4.74 -17.74
CA ILE A 80 1.49 4.12 -16.43
C ILE A 80 0.87 5.00 -15.36
N VAL A 81 -0.14 4.50 -14.67
CA VAL A 81 -0.74 5.14 -13.50
C VAL A 81 -0.13 4.52 -12.26
N ASN A 82 0.83 5.22 -11.66
CA ASN A 82 1.50 4.77 -10.42
C ASN A 82 0.74 5.28 -9.19
N VAL A 83 0.06 4.38 -8.49
CA VAL A 83 -0.72 4.67 -7.29
C VAL A 83 0.15 4.53 -6.04
N VAL A 84 0.21 5.59 -5.25
CA VAL A 84 0.94 5.63 -3.97
C VAL A 84 0.02 6.06 -2.82
N ASP A 85 0.21 5.52 -1.63
CA ASP A 85 -0.42 6.03 -0.42
C ASP A 85 0.25 7.33 0.01
N ILE A 86 -0.51 8.42 0.18
CA ILE A 86 0.09 9.69 0.60
C ILE A 86 0.66 9.64 2.02
N PHE A 87 0.08 8.81 2.89
CA PHE A 87 0.54 8.67 4.27
C PHE A 87 1.85 7.91 4.35
N ASP A 88 1.98 6.85 3.53
CA ASP A 88 3.18 6.03 3.42
C ASP A 88 3.86 6.18 2.05
N PHE A 89 4.10 7.43 1.62
CA PHE A 89 4.62 7.72 0.28
C PHE A 89 5.91 6.98 -0.04
N ASN A 90 6.88 6.98 0.90
CA ASN A 90 8.17 6.35 0.70
C ASN A 90 8.06 4.81 0.66
N GLY A 91 7.23 4.23 1.53
CA GLY A 91 6.94 2.80 1.48
C GLY A 91 6.17 2.42 0.22
N SER A 92 5.39 3.35 -0.34
CA SER A 92 4.54 3.13 -1.53
C SER A 92 5.23 3.34 -2.86
N LEU A 93 6.40 3.99 -2.87
CA LEU A 93 7.09 4.32 -4.10
C LEU A 93 7.91 3.11 -4.57
N ILE A 94 7.62 2.65 -5.79
CA ILE A 94 8.33 1.54 -6.42
C ILE A 94 9.75 2.01 -6.82
N PRO A 95 10.83 1.51 -6.20
CA PRO A 95 12.18 1.93 -6.52
C PRO A 95 12.54 1.53 -7.95
N GLY A 96 13.12 2.46 -8.71
CA GLY A 96 13.58 2.18 -10.06
C GLY A 96 12.47 1.93 -11.09
N LEU A 97 11.20 2.22 -10.78
CA LEU A 97 10.08 2.06 -11.73
C LEU A 97 10.40 2.63 -13.13
N HIS A 98 10.98 3.83 -13.18
CA HIS A 98 11.38 4.52 -14.42
C HIS A 98 12.35 3.71 -15.30
N ARG A 99 13.12 2.77 -14.72
CA ARG A 99 14.05 1.91 -15.47
C ARG A 99 13.34 0.77 -16.19
N PHE A 100 12.17 0.39 -15.70
CA PHE A 100 11.43 -0.77 -16.19
C PHE A 100 10.25 -0.38 -17.08
N VAL A 101 9.68 0.81 -16.89
CA VAL A 101 8.55 1.29 -17.71
C VAL A 101 8.98 1.90 -19.05
N GLY A 102 10.28 1.91 -19.37
CA GLY A 102 10.79 2.44 -20.65
C GLY A 102 10.48 3.93 -20.82
N ASP A 103 10.05 4.30 -22.03
CA ASP A 103 9.69 5.68 -22.40
C ASP A 103 8.22 6.03 -22.07
N ASN A 104 7.48 5.11 -21.43
CA ASN A 104 6.07 5.30 -21.13
C ASN A 104 5.86 6.47 -20.16
N PRO A 105 4.87 7.35 -20.42
CA PRO A 105 4.52 8.42 -19.50
C PRO A 105 4.00 7.84 -18.18
N VAL A 106 4.45 8.42 -17.06
CA VAL A 106 4.00 8.02 -15.72
C VAL A 106 3.15 9.12 -15.09
N LEU A 107 1.88 8.83 -14.83
CA LEU A 107 1.00 9.65 -14.00
C LEU A 107 1.11 9.18 -12.54
N LEU A 108 1.55 10.06 -11.63
CA LEU A 108 1.66 9.73 -10.21
C LEU A 108 0.37 10.10 -9.48
N VAL A 109 -0.26 9.13 -8.83
CA VAL A 109 -1.54 9.29 -8.14
C VAL A 109 -1.38 9.04 -6.64
N GLY A 110 -1.43 10.11 -5.85
CA GLY A 110 -1.44 10.05 -4.39
C GLY A 110 -2.85 9.78 -3.88
N ASN A 111 -3.12 8.54 -3.47
CA ASN A 111 -4.40 8.11 -2.95
C ASN A 111 -4.53 8.39 -1.45
N LYS A 112 -5.76 8.22 -0.95
CA LYS A 112 -6.16 8.37 0.46
C LYS A 112 -5.94 9.78 1.01
N VAL A 113 -6.05 10.83 0.18
CA VAL A 113 -5.90 12.22 0.64
C VAL A 113 -6.90 12.62 1.75
N ASP A 114 -7.98 11.85 1.94
CA ASP A 114 -8.96 12.01 3.02
C ASP A 114 -8.41 11.72 4.43
N ILE A 115 -7.28 11.00 4.55
CA ILE A 115 -6.67 10.69 5.85
C ILE A 115 -5.79 11.82 6.37
N LEU A 116 -5.38 12.75 5.52
CA LEU A 116 -4.51 13.85 5.91
C LEU A 116 -5.30 15.01 6.53
N PRO A 117 -4.69 15.75 7.49
CA PRO A 117 -5.32 16.94 8.07
C PRO A 117 -5.76 17.94 7.01
N LYS A 118 -7.01 18.42 7.11
CA LYS A 118 -7.59 19.40 6.15
C LYS A 118 -6.84 20.73 6.08
N SER A 119 -6.01 21.04 7.07
CA SER A 119 -5.14 22.21 7.07
C SER A 119 -4.04 22.15 5.99
N LEU A 120 -3.74 20.96 5.47
CA LEU A 120 -2.75 20.77 4.41
C LEU A 120 -3.33 21.13 3.04
N LYS A 121 -2.72 22.13 2.40
CA LYS A 121 -3.12 22.57 1.06
C LYS A 121 -2.72 21.51 0.02
N LYS A 122 -3.69 21.07 -0.80
CA LYS A 122 -3.47 20.12 -1.91
C LYS A 122 -2.31 20.50 -2.83
N SER A 123 -2.15 21.79 -3.13
CA SER A 123 -1.05 22.29 -3.99
C SER A 123 0.33 22.03 -3.38
N LYS A 124 0.50 22.23 -2.07
CA LYS A 124 1.75 21.93 -1.37
C LYS A 124 2.06 20.43 -1.36
N MET A 125 1.03 19.61 -1.17
CA MET A 125 1.16 18.15 -1.20
C MET A 125 1.57 17.64 -2.59
N LYS A 126 0.94 18.14 -3.66
CA LYS A 126 1.35 17.82 -5.04
C LYS A 126 2.81 18.20 -5.32
N GLN A 127 3.20 19.42 -4.93
CA GLN A 127 4.59 19.87 -5.09
C GLN A 127 5.56 18.99 -4.30
N TRP A 128 5.24 18.67 -3.05
CA TRP A 128 6.05 17.80 -2.21
C TRP A 128 6.18 16.39 -2.81
N MET A 129 5.10 15.81 -3.31
CA MET A 129 5.12 14.50 -3.98
C MET A 129 6.00 14.53 -5.23
N LYS A 130 5.90 15.60 -6.04
CA LYS A 130 6.74 15.79 -7.22
C LYS A 130 8.22 15.85 -6.83
N GLU A 131 8.57 16.63 -5.80
CA GLU A 131 9.95 16.69 -5.29
C GLU A 131 10.45 15.32 -4.82
N ARG A 132 9.66 14.57 -4.05
CA ARG A 132 10.03 13.23 -3.56
C ARG A 132 10.16 12.21 -4.68
N ALA A 133 9.23 12.22 -5.64
CA ALA A 133 9.32 11.38 -6.83
C ALA A 133 10.62 11.68 -7.59
N HIS A 134 10.97 12.97 -7.73
CA HIS A 134 12.17 13.38 -8.41
C HIS A 134 13.45 12.90 -7.73
N GLU A 135 13.51 12.97 -6.40
CA GLU A 135 14.64 12.47 -5.61
C GLU A 135 14.84 10.96 -5.75
N ALA A 136 13.75 10.21 -5.92
CA ALA A 136 13.78 8.78 -6.18
C ALA A 136 14.02 8.41 -7.66
N GLY A 137 14.30 9.40 -8.51
CA GLY A 137 14.55 9.20 -9.95
C GLY A 137 13.30 9.05 -10.81
N LEU A 138 12.09 9.12 -10.23
CA LEU A 138 10.84 9.13 -10.99
C LEU A 138 10.55 10.53 -11.54
N ARG A 139 10.13 10.61 -12.80
CA ARG A 139 9.79 11.88 -13.48
C ARG A 139 8.37 11.78 -14.01
N PRO A 140 7.35 11.98 -13.15
CA PRO A 140 5.97 11.84 -13.59
C PRO A 140 5.56 12.99 -14.51
N VAL A 141 4.72 12.71 -15.50
CA VAL A 141 4.15 13.73 -16.40
C VAL A 141 3.25 14.70 -15.63
N ASP A 142 2.56 14.18 -14.60
CA ASP A 142 1.77 14.98 -13.67
C ASP A 142 1.59 14.26 -12.32
N VAL A 143 1.13 15.01 -11.32
CA VAL A 143 0.80 14.51 -9.99
C VAL A 143 -0.64 14.85 -9.63
N LEU A 144 -1.42 13.81 -9.33
CA LEU A 144 -2.79 13.93 -8.86
C LEU A 144 -2.92 13.48 -7.41
N LEU A 145 -3.82 14.12 -6.67
CA LEU A 145 -4.25 13.68 -5.35
C LEU A 145 -5.70 13.22 -5.46
N THR A 146 -6.00 12.05 -4.94
CA THR A 146 -7.36 11.48 -4.98
C THR A 146 -7.68 10.76 -3.68
N SER A 147 -8.96 10.44 -3.53
CA SER A 147 -9.50 9.55 -2.53
C SER A 147 -10.53 8.70 -3.23
N ALA A 148 -10.29 7.39 -3.27
CA ALA A 148 -11.25 6.41 -3.79
C ALA A 148 -12.63 6.46 -3.10
N LYS A 149 -12.79 7.22 -2.00
CA LYS A 149 -14.07 7.41 -1.31
C LYS A 149 -14.89 8.58 -1.86
N LYS A 150 -14.32 9.42 -2.72
CA LYS A 150 -14.95 10.66 -3.21
C LYS A 150 -15.14 10.61 -4.73
N ALA A 151 -16.38 10.53 -5.19
CA ALA A 151 -16.73 10.43 -6.61
C ALA A 151 -16.14 11.56 -7.47
N GLY A 152 -16.20 12.81 -7.02
CA GLY A 152 -15.64 13.94 -7.78
C GLY A 152 -14.11 13.88 -7.96
N GLU A 153 -13.37 13.35 -6.98
CA GLU A 153 -11.91 13.16 -7.12
C GLU A 153 -11.56 11.97 -8.05
N MET A 154 -12.53 11.09 -8.32
CA MET A 154 -12.40 10.00 -9.30
C MET A 154 -12.68 10.49 -10.72
N GLU A 155 -13.65 11.40 -10.91
CA GLU A 155 -13.89 12.06 -12.20
C GLU A 155 -12.67 12.86 -12.66
N ASP A 156 -12.04 13.60 -11.72
CA ASP A 156 -10.77 14.28 -11.96
C ASP A 156 -9.66 13.31 -12.39
N LEU A 157 -9.60 12.12 -11.77
CA LEU A 157 -8.63 11.08 -12.11
C LEU A 157 -8.84 10.54 -13.52
N LEU A 158 -10.08 10.19 -13.88
CA LEU A 158 -10.42 9.70 -15.21
C LEU A 158 -10.13 10.74 -16.29
N THR A 159 -10.45 12.01 -16.04
CA THR A 159 -10.13 13.12 -16.95
C THR A 159 -8.63 13.25 -17.19
N MET A 160 -7.82 13.10 -16.14
CA MET A 160 -6.36 13.17 -16.25
C MET A 160 -5.76 11.94 -16.93
N ILE A 161 -6.32 10.76 -16.69
CA ILE A 161 -5.95 9.53 -17.42
C ILE A 161 -6.23 9.73 -18.91
N GLU A 162 -7.42 10.19 -19.27
CA GLU A 162 -7.81 10.44 -20.68
C GLU A 162 -6.86 11.44 -21.34
N LYS A 163 -6.55 12.54 -20.65
CA LYS A 163 -5.63 13.57 -21.14
C LYS A 163 -4.24 13.03 -21.47
N TYR A 164 -3.67 12.19 -20.60
CA TYR A 164 -2.28 11.74 -20.75
C TYR A 164 -2.14 10.39 -21.46
N ARG A 165 -3.21 9.59 -21.56
CA ARG A 165 -3.14 8.32 -22.29
C ARG A 165 -3.09 8.52 -23.79
N GLU A 166 -3.66 9.60 -24.32
CA GLU A 166 -3.57 9.94 -25.76
C GLU A 166 -3.96 8.76 -26.68
N GLY A 167 -5.00 8.00 -26.32
CA GLY A 167 -5.43 6.82 -27.08
C GLY A 167 -4.56 5.57 -26.87
N ARG A 168 -3.82 5.48 -25.76
CA ARG A 168 -3.06 4.28 -25.37
C ARG A 168 -3.79 3.47 -24.29
N ASP A 169 -3.34 2.23 -24.10
CA ASP A 169 -3.71 1.42 -22.93
C ASP A 169 -3.19 2.06 -21.63
N VAL A 170 -3.82 1.72 -20.51
CA VAL A 170 -3.51 2.29 -19.19
C VAL A 170 -3.15 1.17 -18.23
N TYR A 171 -1.93 1.14 -17.71
CA TYR A 171 -1.52 0.18 -16.68
C TYR A 171 -1.52 0.83 -15.30
N VAL A 172 -2.33 0.30 -14.39
CA VAL A 172 -2.38 0.78 -13.01
C VAL A 172 -1.44 -0.07 -12.15
N VAL A 173 -0.34 0.55 -11.70
CA VAL A 173 0.70 -0.09 -10.88
C VAL A 173 0.75 0.51 -9.48
N GLY A 174 1.19 -0.27 -8.50
CA GLY A 174 1.36 0.19 -7.12
C GLY A 174 1.69 -0.95 -6.18
N VAL A 175 2.21 -0.61 -5.01
CA VAL A 175 2.44 -1.61 -3.95
C VAL A 175 1.11 -2.04 -3.32
N THR A 176 1.10 -3.12 -2.54
CA THR A 176 -0.07 -3.56 -1.80
C THR A 176 -0.52 -2.49 -0.79
N ASN A 177 -1.80 -2.49 -0.46
CA ASN A 177 -2.41 -1.55 0.50
C ASN A 177 -2.43 -0.05 0.12
N VAL A 178 -1.92 0.37 -1.05
CA VAL A 178 -2.07 1.78 -1.51
C VAL A 178 -3.51 2.16 -1.86
N GLY A 179 -4.40 1.17 -1.97
CA GLY A 179 -5.79 1.35 -2.35
C GLY A 179 -6.04 1.29 -3.86
N LYS A 180 -5.13 0.69 -4.63
CA LYS A 180 -5.28 0.39 -6.07
C LYS A 180 -6.60 -0.33 -6.35
N SER A 181 -6.85 -1.46 -5.68
CA SER A 181 -8.10 -2.24 -5.85
C SER A 181 -9.34 -1.41 -5.55
N THR A 182 -9.29 -0.53 -4.55
CA THR A 182 -10.41 0.39 -4.24
C THR A 182 -10.60 1.42 -5.35
N LEU A 183 -9.53 1.98 -5.93
CA LEU A 183 -9.61 2.90 -7.06
C LEU A 183 -10.22 2.21 -8.29
N ILE A 184 -9.71 1.03 -8.65
CA ILE A 184 -10.22 0.24 -9.78
C ILE A 184 -11.70 -0.07 -9.61
N ASN A 185 -12.12 -0.51 -8.43
CA ASN A 185 -13.53 -0.79 -8.14
C ASN A 185 -14.43 0.45 -8.30
N GLN A 186 -13.92 1.64 -8.05
CA GLN A 186 -14.67 2.88 -8.23
C GLN A 186 -14.74 3.29 -9.69
N ILE A 187 -13.65 3.08 -10.44
CA ILE A 187 -13.64 3.26 -11.90
C ILE A 187 -14.69 2.35 -12.53
N ILE A 188 -14.69 1.05 -12.21
CA ILE A 188 -15.68 0.08 -12.70
C ILE A 188 -17.12 0.53 -12.42
N LYS A 189 -17.38 1.08 -11.23
CA LYS A 189 -18.72 1.58 -10.85
C LYS A 189 -19.15 2.80 -11.66
N GLN A 190 -18.22 3.69 -11.99
CA GLN A 190 -18.49 4.91 -12.74
C GLN A 190 -18.65 4.65 -14.24
N THR A 191 -17.95 3.66 -14.78
CA THR A 191 -18.08 3.22 -16.19
C THR A 191 -19.29 2.29 -16.39
N ALA A 192 -20.43 2.61 -15.77
CA ALA A 192 -21.63 1.76 -15.74
C ALA A 192 -22.06 1.30 -17.15
N GLY A 193 -22.06 -0.02 -17.37
CA GLY A 193 -22.32 -0.69 -18.66
C GLY A 193 -21.30 -1.76 -19.03
N VAL A 194 -20.13 -1.75 -18.38
CA VAL A 194 -18.98 -2.62 -18.71
C VAL A 194 -18.86 -3.86 -17.80
N GLN A 195 -19.74 -4.04 -16.81
CA GLN A 195 -19.62 -5.13 -15.82
C GLN A 195 -19.60 -6.53 -16.45
N GLU A 196 -20.33 -6.74 -17.56
CA GLU A 196 -20.35 -8.02 -18.29
C GLU A 196 -19.10 -8.23 -19.18
N LEU A 197 -18.31 -7.18 -19.44
CA LEU A 197 -17.13 -7.19 -20.32
C LEU A 197 -15.81 -7.21 -19.56
N ILE A 198 -15.83 -7.23 -18.22
CA ILE A 198 -14.61 -7.36 -17.42
C ILE A 198 -14.06 -8.77 -17.64
N THR A 199 -12.89 -8.82 -18.26
CA THR A 199 -12.16 -10.07 -18.44
C THR A 199 -10.98 -10.13 -17.49
N THR A 200 -10.71 -11.33 -17.02
CA THR A 200 -9.44 -11.63 -16.36
C THR A 200 -8.61 -12.43 -17.34
N SER A 201 -7.37 -12.03 -17.54
CA SER A 201 -6.44 -12.74 -18.41
C SER A 201 -5.11 -12.88 -17.68
N ARG A 202 -4.22 -13.74 -18.17
CA ARG A 202 -2.89 -13.91 -17.56
C ARG A 202 -1.88 -12.97 -18.19
N PHE A 203 -0.93 -12.49 -17.41
CA PHE A 203 0.29 -11.91 -17.97
C PHE A 203 1.10 -13.02 -18.66
N PRO A 204 1.44 -12.86 -19.96
CA PRO A 204 2.27 -13.80 -20.72
C PRO A 204 3.50 -14.29 -19.93
N GLY A 205 3.65 -15.61 -19.83
CA GLY A 205 4.80 -16.21 -19.14
C GLY A 205 4.75 -16.14 -17.62
N THR A 206 3.63 -15.73 -17.01
CA THR A 206 3.43 -15.73 -15.55
C THR A 206 2.11 -16.39 -15.15
N THR A 207 1.95 -16.67 -13.85
CA THR A 207 0.71 -17.17 -13.24
C THR A 207 -0.21 -16.03 -12.76
N LEU A 208 0.10 -14.78 -13.11
CA LEU A 208 -0.56 -13.60 -12.56
C LEU A 208 -1.75 -13.17 -13.39
N ASP A 209 -2.90 -13.00 -12.73
CA ASP A 209 -4.10 -12.49 -13.40
C ASP A 209 -4.10 -10.96 -13.44
N LYS A 210 -4.24 -10.41 -14.64
CA LYS A 210 -4.63 -9.03 -14.92
C LYS A 210 -6.14 -8.92 -15.07
N ILE A 211 -6.68 -7.77 -14.67
CA ILE A 211 -8.06 -7.40 -14.93
C ILE A 211 -8.04 -6.36 -16.03
N GLU A 212 -8.78 -6.60 -17.10
CA GLU A 212 -8.89 -5.70 -18.26
C GLU A 212 -10.27 -5.05 -18.26
N ILE A 213 -10.29 -3.73 -18.15
CA ILE A 213 -11.49 -2.90 -18.19
C ILE A 213 -11.49 -2.17 -19.53
N PRO A 214 -12.40 -2.48 -20.46
CA PRO A 214 -12.44 -1.81 -21.75
C PRO A 214 -12.82 -0.33 -21.60
N LEU A 215 -12.17 0.49 -22.41
CA LEU A 215 -12.46 1.89 -22.65
C LEU A 215 -13.27 2.04 -23.95
N ASP A 216 -13.92 3.18 -24.13
CA ASP A 216 -14.86 3.41 -25.25
C ASP A 216 -14.21 3.38 -26.64
N ASP A 217 -12.88 3.52 -26.72
CA ASP A 217 -12.09 3.58 -27.95
C ASP A 217 -11.39 2.25 -28.30
N GLY A 218 -11.73 1.17 -27.60
CA GLY A 218 -11.15 -0.16 -27.83
C GLY A 218 -9.82 -0.41 -27.13
N HIS A 219 -9.34 0.56 -26.34
CA HIS A 219 -8.21 0.39 -25.43
C HIS A 219 -8.65 -0.15 -24.07
N PHE A 220 -7.69 -0.52 -23.23
CA PHE A 220 -7.97 -1.10 -21.92
C PHE A 220 -7.31 -0.34 -20.78
N LEU A 221 -7.99 -0.32 -19.63
CA LEU A 221 -7.40 -0.05 -18.35
C LEU A 221 -7.10 -1.39 -17.66
N ILE A 222 -5.83 -1.64 -17.42
CA ILE A 222 -5.30 -2.90 -16.90
C ILE A 222 -4.90 -2.73 -15.44
N ASP A 223 -5.54 -3.50 -14.56
CA ASP A 223 -5.10 -3.63 -13.17
C ASP A 223 -3.95 -4.63 -13.08
N THR A 224 -2.80 -4.20 -12.56
CA THR A 224 -1.67 -5.09 -12.30
C THR A 224 -1.73 -5.60 -10.86
N PRO A 225 -1.27 -6.82 -10.54
CA PRO A 225 -1.17 -7.25 -9.15
C PRO A 225 -0.33 -6.28 -8.32
N GLY A 226 -0.68 -6.13 -7.03
CA GLY A 226 0.01 -5.23 -6.11
C GLY A 226 1.34 -5.81 -5.61
N ILE A 227 2.34 -4.96 -5.42
CA ILE A 227 3.69 -5.38 -5.01
C ILE A 227 3.79 -5.42 -3.49
N ILE A 228 4.24 -6.52 -2.91
CA ILE A 228 4.47 -6.57 -1.46
C ILE A 228 5.84 -5.99 -1.15
N HIS A 229 5.88 -4.81 -0.52
CA HIS A 229 7.12 -4.26 0.02
C HIS A 229 7.39 -4.85 1.41
N ARG A 230 8.42 -5.69 1.52
CA ARG A 230 8.86 -6.29 2.79
C ARG A 230 9.30 -5.25 3.83
N HIS A 231 9.64 -4.04 3.39
CA HIS A 231 10.07 -2.94 4.25
C HIS A 231 8.92 -2.14 4.91
N GLN A 232 7.67 -2.51 4.65
CA GLN A 232 6.52 -1.85 5.28
C GLN A 232 6.07 -2.61 6.54
N MET A 233 5.68 -1.86 7.57
CA MET A 233 5.05 -2.41 8.78
C MET A 233 3.87 -3.35 8.44
N ALA A 234 3.09 -3.03 7.40
CA ALA A 234 1.93 -3.81 6.99
C ALA A 234 2.24 -5.28 6.63
N HIS A 235 3.50 -5.61 6.28
CA HIS A 235 3.91 -6.98 6.00
C HIS A 235 3.97 -7.86 7.26
N TYR A 236 4.20 -7.25 8.42
CA TYR A 236 4.42 -7.94 9.70
C TYR A 236 3.18 -7.97 10.60
N LEU A 237 2.09 -7.33 10.19
CA LEU A 237 0.86 -7.23 10.99
C LEU A 237 -0.22 -8.19 10.52
N GLY A 238 -0.89 -8.83 11.49
CA GLY A 238 -2.15 -9.51 11.23
C GLY A 238 -3.23 -8.55 10.76
N LYS A 239 -4.29 -9.08 10.12
CA LYS A 239 -5.40 -8.27 9.57
C LYS A 239 -6.07 -7.35 10.60
N GLN A 240 -6.10 -7.75 11.88
CA GLN A 240 -6.74 -6.95 12.92
C GLN A 240 -5.84 -5.79 13.36
N ASP A 241 -4.54 -6.06 13.52
CA ASP A 241 -3.56 -5.07 13.94
C ASP A 241 -3.25 -4.07 12.82
N LEU A 242 -3.30 -4.52 11.56
CA LEU A 242 -3.24 -3.65 10.39
C LEU A 242 -4.40 -2.62 10.37
N LYS A 243 -5.61 -2.98 10.82
CA LYS A 243 -6.73 -2.02 10.91
C LYS A 243 -6.50 -0.93 11.96
N ILE A 244 -5.68 -1.21 12.98
CA ILE A 244 -5.31 -0.25 14.00
C ILE A 244 -4.19 0.66 13.48
N ALA A 245 -3.17 0.07 12.86
CA ALA A 245 -2.00 0.81 12.35
C ALA A 245 -2.29 1.66 11.11
N ALA A 246 -3.18 1.19 10.22
CA ALA A 246 -3.51 1.90 8.99
C ALA A 246 -4.67 2.90 9.20
N PRO A 247 -4.46 4.21 8.91
CA PRO A 247 -5.48 5.22 9.14
C PRO A 247 -6.66 5.08 8.16
N MET A 248 -7.88 5.02 8.71
CA MET A 248 -9.13 4.97 7.92
C MET A 248 -9.90 6.30 7.88
N LYS A 249 -9.52 7.23 8.77
CA LYS A 249 -10.14 8.55 8.98
C LYS A 249 -9.04 9.62 9.01
N GLU A 250 -9.45 10.89 8.95
CA GLU A 250 -8.56 12.03 9.11
C GLU A 250 -7.71 11.88 10.39
N ILE A 251 -6.39 11.94 10.22
CA ILE A 251 -5.40 11.79 11.29
C ILE A 251 -5.38 13.06 12.11
N LYS A 252 -5.48 12.89 13.43
CA LYS A 252 -5.34 13.99 14.38
C LYS A 252 -3.88 14.12 14.80
N PRO A 253 -3.23 15.28 14.59
CA PRO A 253 -1.87 15.50 15.07
C PRO A 253 -1.82 15.38 16.60
N LYS A 254 -0.99 14.47 17.13
CA LYS A 254 -0.80 14.27 18.57
C LYS A 254 0.47 14.97 19.02
N VAL A 255 0.35 16.08 19.75
CA VAL A 255 1.48 16.92 20.17
C VAL A 255 2.02 16.47 21.51
N TYR A 256 3.32 16.17 21.58
CA TYR A 256 4.03 15.83 22.81
C TYR A 256 5.15 16.83 23.08
N GLN A 257 5.20 17.37 24.30
CA GLN A 257 6.36 18.11 24.79
C GLN A 257 7.27 17.16 25.55
N LEU A 258 8.48 16.95 25.03
CA LEU A 258 9.46 16.04 25.61
C LEU A 258 10.69 16.81 26.08
N ASN A 259 11.23 16.37 27.20
CA ASN A 259 12.60 16.64 27.63
C ASN A 259 13.51 15.53 27.06
N PRO A 260 14.83 15.78 26.96
CA PRO A 260 15.79 14.72 26.65
C PRO A 260 15.61 13.51 27.55
N GLU A 261 16.03 12.35 27.06
CA GLU A 261 15.92 11.05 27.74
C GLU A 261 14.48 10.61 27.99
N GLN A 262 13.59 10.90 27.02
CA GLN A 262 12.22 10.42 27.03
C GLN A 262 11.87 9.68 25.77
N THR A 263 10.97 8.71 25.94
CA THR A 263 10.58 7.76 24.90
C THR A 263 9.07 7.85 24.67
N LEU A 264 8.68 7.74 23.39
CA LEU A 264 7.32 7.48 22.95
C LEU A 264 7.26 6.10 22.29
N PHE A 265 6.37 5.24 22.78
CA PHE A 265 5.98 4.01 22.11
C PHE A 265 4.75 4.28 21.25
N LEU A 266 4.75 3.77 20.01
CA LEU A 266 3.63 3.81 19.07
C LEU A 266 2.99 2.42 19.05
N GLY A 267 2.07 2.17 19.98
CA GLY A 267 1.70 0.81 20.39
C GLY A 267 2.94 0.01 20.82
N GLY A 268 2.95 -1.27 20.52
CA GLY A 268 4.15 -2.11 20.56
C GLY A 268 4.90 -2.19 19.23
N LEU A 269 4.47 -1.44 18.20
CA LEU A 269 5.00 -1.53 16.83
C LEU A 269 6.31 -0.79 16.62
N ALA A 270 6.45 0.37 17.25
CA ALA A 270 7.60 1.22 17.08
C ALA A 270 7.89 2.04 18.33
N ARG A 271 9.12 2.53 18.43
CA ARG A 271 9.58 3.37 19.54
C ARG A 271 10.37 4.56 19.02
N PHE A 272 10.20 5.69 19.68
CA PHE A 272 10.89 6.94 19.39
C PHE A 272 11.54 7.47 20.67
N ASP A 273 12.86 7.56 20.65
CA ASP A 273 13.67 8.06 21.76
C ASP A 273 14.18 9.46 21.44
N PHE A 274 13.89 10.40 22.32
CA PHE A 274 14.54 11.71 22.31
C PHE A 274 15.84 11.61 23.13
N VAL A 275 16.97 11.41 22.45
CA VAL A 275 18.26 11.11 23.09
C VAL A 275 18.91 12.38 23.64
N GLN A 276 19.05 13.42 22.82
CA GLN A 276 19.75 14.65 23.21
C GLN A 276 19.16 15.88 22.52
N GLY A 277 19.02 16.99 23.24
CA GLY A 277 18.62 18.29 22.69
C GLY A 277 18.02 19.20 23.75
N GLU A 278 17.32 20.24 23.33
CA GLU A 278 16.50 21.07 24.24
C GLU A 278 15.08 20.52 24.36
N ARG A 279 14.37 20.89 25.44
CA ARG A 279 12.93 20.64 25.55
C ARG A 279 12.21 21.12 24.27
N SER A 280 11.55 20.18 23.61
CA SER A 280 11.03 20.35 22.26
C SER A 280 9.64 19.77 22.10
N SER A 281 8.92 20.26 21.08
CA SER A 281 7.62 19.72 20.69
C SER A 281 7.80 18.76 19.52
N PHE A 282 7.23 17.57 19.69
CA PHE A 282 7.18 16.50 18.71
C PHE A 282 5.71 16.28 18.33
N VAL A 283 5.42 16.20 17.04
CA VAL A 283 4.04 16.02 16.56
C VAL A 283 3.93 14.68 15.87
N ALA A 284 3.21 13.75 16.49
CA ALA A 284 2.99 12.41 15.94
C ALA A 284 1.76 12.41 15.02
N TYR A 285 1.96 11.90 13.81
CA TYR A 285 0.95 11.63 12.79
C TYR A 285 0.90 10.13 12.57
N VAL A 286 0.11 9.44 13.37
CA VAL A 286 -0.16 7.99 13.30
C VAL A 286 -1.66 7.77 13.24
N ALA A 287 -2.12 6.57 12.89
CA ALA A 287 -3.53 6.24 12.97
C ALA A 287 -4.10 6.58 14.37
N ASN A 288 -5.33 7.09 14.41
CA ASN A 288 -5.91 7.63 15.64
C ASN A 288 -6.00 6.56 16.74
N ASP A 289 -6.24 5.32 16.34
CA ASP A 289 -6.42 4.15 17.20
C ASP A 289 -5.08 3.54 17.67
N VAL A 290 -3.93 4.02 17.17
CA VAL A 290 -2.61 3.69 17.74
C VAL A 290 -2.40 4.50 19.01
N GLU A 291 -2.39 3.81 20.15
CA GLU A 291 -2.08 4.42 21.44
C GLU A 291 -0.59 4.80 21.53
N ILE A 292 -0.32 5.95 22.15
CA ILE A 292 1.05 6.43 22.34
C ILE A 292 1.36 6.46 23.83
N HIS A 293 2.35 5.69 24.25
CA HIS A 293 2.77 5.61 25.64
C HIS A 293 4.11 6.32 25.84
N ARG A 294 4.19 7.17 26.86
CA ARG A 294 5.41 7.90 27.20
C ARG A 294 6.09 7.29 28.42
N THR A 295 7.41 7.15 28.36
CA THR A 295 8.23 6.75 29.50
C THR A 295 9.57 7.47 29.50
N LYS A 296 10.38 7.25 30.53
CA LYS A 296 11.79 7.68 30.55
C LYS A 296 12.64 6.71 29.75
N LEU A 297 13.66 7.23 29.06
CA LEU A 297 14.56 6.44 28.23
C LEU A 297 15.22 5.30 29.02
N GLU A 298 15.67 5.57 30.25
CA GLU A 298 16.28 4.58 31.15
C GLU A 298 15.38 3.36 31.47
N LYS A 299 14.05 3.52 31.34
CA LYS A 299 13.06 2.47 31.62
C LYS A 299 12.48 1.84 30.36
N ALA A 300 12.81 2.36 29.19
CA ALA A 300 12.08 2.02 27.97
C ALA A 300 12.22 0.54 27.59
N ASP A 301 13.41 -0.05 27.71
CA ASP A 301 13.64 -1.46 27.38
C ASP A 301 12.84 -2.40 28.30
N ALA A 302 12.95 -2.19 29.62
CA ALA A 302 12.21 -2.95 30.62
C ALA A 302 10.68 -2.74 30.49
N PHE A 303 10.26 -1.54 30.13
CA PHE A 303 8.85 -1.22 29.88
C PHE A 303 8.32 -1.98 28.67
N TYR A 304 9.07 -2.02 27.56
CA TYR A 304 8.67 -2.77 26.36
C TYR A 304 8.52 -4.26 26.64
N GLN A 305 9.55 -4.88 27.23
CA GLN A 305 9.54 -6.31 27.54
C GLN A 305 8.38 -6.72 28.45
N LYS A 306 8.00 -5.87 29.40
CA LYS A 306 6.92 -6.15 30.35
C LYS A 306 5.52 -5.96 29.75
N HIS A 307 5.38 -5.08 28.75
CA HIS A 307 4.07 -4.56 28.35
C HIS A 307 3.68 -4.83 26.89
N VAL A 308 4.61 -5.28 26.04
CA VAL A 308 4.30 -5.74 24.66
C VAL A 308 3.26 -6.86 24.69
N GLY A 309 2.28 -6.82 23.78
CA GLY A 309 1.17 -7.78 23.75
C GLY A 309 0.06 -7.51 24.77
N GLY A 310 0.28 -6.60 25.72
CA GLY A 310 -0.70 -6.19 26.74
C GLY A 310 -1.07 -4.72 26.62
N LEU A 311 -0.36 -3.86 27.35
CA LEU A 311 -0.58 -2.40 27.29
C LEU A 311 -0.05 -1.82 25.96
N LEU A 312 1.07 -2.34 25.47
CA LEU A 312 1.65 -1.93 24.21
C LEU A 312 1.12 -2.85 23.09
N GLN A 313 -0.03 -2.47 22.54
CA GLN A 313 -0.65 -3.13 21.40
C GLN A 313 -0.91 -2.10 20.29
N PRO A 314 -0.91 -2.53 19.03
CA PRO A 314 -0.43 -3.83 18.51
C PRO A 314 1.12 -3.97 18.60
N PRO A 315 1.73 -5.17 18.55
CA PRO A 315 1.10 -6.47 18.33
C PRO A 315 0.34 -6.96 19.56
N ARG A 316 -0.63 -7.86 19.35
CA ARG A 316 -1.33 -8.57 20.43
C ARG A 316 -0.50 -9.70 21.00
N GLN A 317 -0.88 -10.18 22.20
CA GLN A 317 -0.14 -11.21 22.93
C GLN A 317 0.15 -12.47 22.10
N ASP A 318 -0.78 -12.90 21.26
CA ASP A 318 -0.68 -14.05 20.37
C ASP A 318 0.19 -13.81 19.13
N GLU A 319 0.47 -12.54 18.79
CA GLU A 319 1.31 -12.14 17.66
C GLU A 319 2.75 -11.77 18.10
N VAL A 320 3.01 -11.54 19.41
CA VAL A 320 4.31 -11.08 19.92
C VAL A 320 5.47 -12.01 19.54
N GLU A 321 5.30 -13.33 19.66
CA GLU A 321 6.37 -14.29 19.38
C GLU A 321 6.79 -14.30 17.90
N ALA A 322 5.84 -14.04 17.00
CA ALA A 322 6.09 -13.96 15.56
C ALA A 322 6.52 -12.56 15.12
N PHE A 323 6.35 -11.54 15.97
CA PHE A 323 6.68 -10.16 15.65
C PHE A 323 8.20 -9.92 15.69
N PRO A 324 8.80 -9.31 14.66
CA PRO A 324 10.25 -9.14 14.62
C PRO A 324 10.77 -8.23 15.74
N GLU A 325 12.00 -8.49 16.18
CA GLU A 325 12.71 -7.63 17.11
C GLU A 325 12.80 -6.18 16.59
N LEU A 326 12.68 -5.21 17.50
CA LEU A 326 12.88 -3.81 17.15
C LEU A 326 14.37 -3.50 17.03
N VAL A 327 14.78 -2.93 15.90
CA VAL A 327 16.15 -2.50 15.63
C VAL A 327 16.26 -0.98 15.68
N ARG A 328 17.39 -0.49 16.20
CA ARG A 328 17.64 0.93 16.46
C ARG A 328 18.20 1.64 15.23
N PHE A 329 17.66 2.81 14.93
CA PHE A 329 18.14 3.75 13.92
C PHE A 329 18.34 5.13 14.55
N GLU A 330 19.56 5.65 14.49
CA GLU A 330 19.89 6.94 15.12
C GLU A 330 20.01 8.05 14.07
N PHE A 331 19.46 9.21 14.40
CA PHE A 331 19.44 10.37 13.52
C PHE A 331 19.83 11.65 14.28
N SER A 332 20.75 12.41 13.67
CA SER A 332 20.99 13.81 14.05
C SER A 332 20.17 14.72 13.16
N ILE A 333 19.28 15.50 13.78
CA ILE A 333 18.33 16.40 13.13
C ILE A 333 18.83 17.83 13.28
N LYS A 334 18.85 18.56 12.17
CA LYS A 334 19.28 19.97 12.11
C LYS A 334 18.10 20.89 11.81
N ASP A 335 17.29 20.52 10.83
CA ASP A 335 16.15 21.30 10.36
C ASP A 335 14.84 20.56 10.64
N LYS A 336 13.71 21.25 10.43
CA LYS A 336 12.38 20.66 10.58
C LYS A 336 12.23 19.42 9.67
N THR A 337 12.10 18.25 10.29
CA THR A 337 12.21 16.94 9.63
C THR A 337 11.10 16.02 10.12
N ASP A 338 10.54 15.21 9.22
CA ASP A 338 9.69 14.09 9.61
C ASP A 338 10.55 12.83 9.75
N ILE A 339 10.40 12.14 10.88
CA ILE A 339 10.91 10.79 11.11
C ILE A 339 9.77 9.83 10.80
N VAL A 340 9.88 9.14 9.67
CA VAL A 340 8.83 8.28 9.14
C VAL A 340 9.14 6.84 9.49
N PHE A 341 8.16 6.18 10.11
CA PHE A 341 8.12 4.75 10.34
C PHE A 341 7.27 4.13 9.22
N ALA A 342 7.91 3.42 8.29
CA ALA A 342 7.26 2.95 7.06
C ALA A 342 6.01 2.12 7.36
N GLY A 343 4.87 2.53 6.80
CA GLY A 343 3.56 1.88 7.02
C GLY A 343 2.85 2.18 8.35
N LEU A 344 3.44 3.00 9.25
CA LEU A 344 2.83 3.35 10.55
C LEU A 344 2.50 4.85 10.68
N GLY A 345 3.38 5.71 10.17
CA GLY A 345 3.23 7.16 10.24
C GLY A 345 4.53 7.88 10.48
N TRP A 346 4.47 9.11 10.98
CA TRP A 346 5.67 9.89 11.24
C TRP A 346 5.58 10.76 12.49
N ILE A 347 6.75 11.17 12.98
CA ILE A 347 6.88 12.18 14.04
C ILE A 347 7.64 13.37 13.46
N THR A 348 7.01 14.53 13.43
CA THR A 348 7.64 15.78 13.03
C THR A 348 8.49 16.33 14.17
N VAL A 349 9.76 16.55 13.87
CA VAL A 349 10.79 17.13 14.74
C VAL A 349 11.07 18.55 14.27
N THR A 350 10.98 19.53 15.17
CA THR A 350 11.02 20.96 14.81
C THR A 350 12.32 21.67 15.16
N LYS A 351 13.07 21.15 16.14
CA LYS A 351 14.32 21.74 16.64
C LYS A 351 15.49 20.76 16.42
N PRO A 352 16.74 21.27 16.38
CA PRO A 352 17.92 20.42 16.33
C PRO A 352 17.99 19.47 17.53
N CYS A 353 18.23 18.18 17.27
CA CYS A 353 18.35 17.15 18.31
C CYS A 353 18.96 15.85 17.78
N VAL A 354 19.27 14.94 18.69
CA VAL A 354 19.56 13.53 18.40
C VAL A 354 18.37 12.69 18.85
N ILE A 355 17.88 11.84 17.96
CA ILE A 355 16.77 10.93 18.21
C ILE A 355 17.17 9.52 17.79
N ALA A 356 16.55 8.51 18.40
CA ALA A 356 16.63 7.14 17.94
C ALA A 356 15.22 6.58 17.68
N GLY A 357 14.98 6.16 16.44
CA GLY A 357 13.79 5.40 16.08
C GLY A 357 14.05 3.91 16.22
N TRP A 358 13.04 3.15 16.60
CA TRP A 358 13.08 1.70 16.65
C TRP A 358 11.87 1.15 15.90
N ALA A 359 12.12 0.23 14.97
CA ALA A 359 11.11 -0.43 14.16
C ALA A 359 11.48 -1.90 13.98
N PRO A 360 10.52 -2.77 13.64
CA PRO A 360 10.78 -4.19 13.46
C PRO A 360 11.86 -4.41 12.41
N LYS A 361 12.71 -5.41 12.63
CA LYS A 361 13.77 -5.77 11.67
C LYS A 361 13.19 -5.98 10.26
N GLY A 362 13.66 -5.16 9.33
CA GLY A 362 13.20 -5.12 7.95
C GLY A 362 12.34 -3.90 7.62
N VAL A 363 11.68 -3.29 8.60
CA VAL A 363 10.93 -2.04 8.43
C VAL A 363 11.88 -0.83 8.46
N ASP A 364 11.75 0.04 7.47
CA ASP A 364 12.58 1.23 7.38
C ASP A 364 12.09 2.37 8.28
N ILE A 365 13.06 3.06 8.89
CA ILE A 365 12.88 4.39 9.45
C ILE A 365 13.66 5.37 8.61
N ILE A 366 12.98 6.37 8.08
CA ILE A 366 13.60 7.35 7.18
C ILE A 366 13.36 8.76 7.67
N ARG A 367 14.34 9.63 7.38
CA ARG A 367 14.19 11.07 7.52
C ARG A 367 13.70 11.65 6.20
N ARG A 368 12.76 12.58 6.24
CA ARG A 368 12.34 13.36 5.08
C ARG A 368 12.02 14.80 5.45
N LYS A 369 12.03 15.68 4.45
CA LYS A 369 11.54 17.05 4.61
C LYS A 369 10.08 17.02 5.07
N ALA A 370 9.78 17.79 6.11
CA ALA A 370 8.46 17.77 6.74
C ALA A 370 7.34 18.07 5.73
N LEU A 371 6.32 17.20 5.72
CA LEU A 371 5.12 17.38 4.90
C LEU A 371 4.21 18.48 5.46
N VAL A 372 4.19 18.64 6.79
CA VAL A 372 3.36 19.59 7.55
C VAL A 372 4.18 20.73 8.11
#